data_AF-A0A158PPK4-F1
#
_entry.id   AF-A0A158PPK4-F1
#
_cell.length_a   1.000
_cell.length_b   1.000
_cell.length_c   1.000
_cell.angle_alpha   90.00
_cell.angle_beta   90.00
_cell.angle_gamma   90.00
#
_symmetry.space_group_name_H-M   'P 1'
#
loop_
_entity.id
_entity.type
_entity.pdbx_description
1 polymer ?
#
loop_
_entity_poly.entity_id
_entity_poly.type
_entity_poly.pdbx_seq_one_letter_code
_entity_poly.pdbx_strand_id
1 'polypeptide(L)'
;DSSANHCFGDTKQISEEEVREALSRESKRHKYWKGNVAKKMTIENIQNSICLHYTLESFTETRSTSKATEGVTLGQFLGHQNSASSSGLSWNPWDYEVKPNEEFVDQVKVIEMPGSSELITCNSCNAEGLTHCFYCRGYGTDKCSYCRGTGMKAGVAHPAVYTHPMIGTFPHSDLTRGYPGSGTAIIRPTSSGLSYGVGTPIHFMAKAGVPPPGIGHHDFCYFCHGRGISECTYCKGHGKKPCSACGGSGSLRSYTKLRVYFAVERTDFYTECEIPEKLLQKVDGYTILSECRPHVLPLKNHPVKEIVENSRRICAAHLQKSLGTCRVIKQRQCLLGIPIARVQFRLGSRCGFFWVYGTELCCFIPNYPAKCSIL
;
A
#
# COMPACT_ATOMS: atom_id res chain seq x y z
N ASP A 1 -41.66 -28.45 -30.42
CA ASP A 1 -41.81 -27.96 -29.04
C ASP A 1 -41.64 -26.45 -29.00
N SER A 2 -42.78 -25.81 -29.16
CA SER A 2 -42.97 -24.40 -29.51
C SER A 2 -43.82 -23.78 -28.41
N SER A 3 -43.19 -23.28 -27.35
CA SER A 3 -43.90 -22.62 -26.25
C SER A 3 -42.95 -21.90 -25.29
N ALA A 4 -42.40 -20.76 -25.74
CA ALA A 4 -41.76 -19.77 -24.87
C ALA A 4 -41.86 -18.31 -25.39
N ASN A 5 -42.77 -18.03 -26.33
CA ASN A 5 -42.76 -16.76 -27.10
C ASN A 5 -43.86 -15.75 -26.71
N HIS A 6 -44.37 -15.74 -25.48
CA HIS A 6 -45.31 -14.70 -25.06
C HIS A 6 -45.08 -14.26 -23.62
N CYS A 7 -44.19 -13.28 -23.41
CA CYS A 7 -44.31 -12.31 -22.31
C CYS A 7 -43.38 -11.07 -22.45
N PHE A 8 -43.28 -10.46 -23.64
CA PHE A 8 -42.46 -9.25 -23.86
C PHE A 8 -43.25 -8.20 -24.65
N GLY A 9 -44.22 -7.56 -23.99
CA GLY A 9 -45.12 -6.58 -24.60
C GLY A 9 -44.58 -5.15 -24.71
N ASP A 10 -43.51 -4.81 -24.00
CA ASP A 10 -43.06 -3.40 -23.83
C ASP A 10 -41.56 -3.19 -24.10
N THR A 11 -40.91 -4.15 -24.74
CA THR A 11 -39.46 -4.13 -24.86
C THR A 11 -39.02 -3.58 -26.20
N LYS A 12 -38.08 -2.62 -26.15
CA LYS A 12 -37.51 -1.96 -27.33
C LYS A 12 -36.99 -3.01 -28.32
N GLN A 13 -37.72 -3.17 -29.43
CA GLN A 13 -37.31 -4.03 -30.53
C GLN A 13 -36.30 -3.26 -31.38
N ILE A 14 -35.15 -3.88 -31.62
CA ILE A 14 -34.14 -3.39 -32.55
C ILE A 14 -34.72 -3.45 -33.96
N SER A 15 -34.82 -2.31 -34.63
CA SER A 15 -35.37 -2.19 -35.99
C SER A 15 -34.32 -2.52 -37.06
N GLU A 16 -34.76 -2.76 -38.30
CA GLU A 16 -33.83 -2.98 -39.42
C GLU A 16 -32.89 -1.77 -39.64
N GLU A 17 -33.38 -0.55 -39.42
CA GLU A 17 -32.58 0.67 -39.52
C GLU A 17 -31.45 0.70 -38.50
N GLU A 18 -31.77 0.37 -37.24
CA GLU A 18 -30.80 0.27 -36.14
C GLU A 18 -29.76 -0.84 -36.40
N VAL A 19 -30.19 -1.98 -36.96
CA VAL A 19 -29.29 -3.06 -37.40
C VAL A 19 -28.32 -2.57 -38.48
N ARG A 20 -28.80 -1.85 -39.50
CA ARG A 20 -27.96 -1.31 -40.58
C ARG A 20 -26.98 -0.25 -40.06
N GLU A 21 -27.40 0.57 -39.11
CA GLU A 21 -26.53 1.55 -38.47
C GLU A 21 -25.41 0.87 -37.67
N ALA A 22 -25.76 -0.13 -36.85
CA ALA A 22 -24.82 -0.94 -36.07
C ALA A 22 -23.78 -1.60 -36.98
N LEU A 23 -24.24 -2.22 -38.08
CA LEU A 23 -23.39 -2.86 -39.07
C LEU A 23 -22.46 -1.85 -39.76
N SER A 24 -22.97 -0.67 -40.12
CA SER A 24 -22.19 0.42 -40.72
C SER A 24 -21.11 0.92 -39.77
N ARG A 25 -21.43 1.09 -38.48
CA ARG A 25 -20.49 1.52 -37.44
C ARG A 25 -19.38 0.50 -37.23
N GLU A 26 -19.74 -0.78 -37.17
CA GLU A 26 -18.77 -1.87 -37.03
C GLU A 26 -17.89 -2.01 -38.29
N SER A 27 -18.44 -1.80 -39.49
CA SER A 27 -17.68 -1.78 -40.74
C SER A 27 -16.58 -0.73 -40.79
N LYS A 28 -16.77 0.42 -40.12
CA LYS A 28 -15.74 1.46 -40.02
C LYS A 28 -14.64 1.11 -39.01
N ARG A 29 -14.97 0.32 -37.97
CA ARG A 29 -13.99 -0.13 -36.96
C ARG A 29 -13.05 -1.21 -37.50
N HIS A 30 -13.51 -2.01 -38.46
CA HIS A 30 -12.73 -3.11 -39.03
C HIS A 30 -12.05 -2.73 -40.35
N LYS A 31 -10.71 -2.70 -40.35
CA LYS A 31 -9.86 -2.32 -41.50
C LYS A 31 -10.12 -3.15 -42.78
N TYR A 32 -10.66 -4.35 -42.63
CA TYR A 32 -10.86 -5.31 -43.73
C TYR A 32 -12.29 -5.31 -44.29
N TRP A 33 -13.22 -4.53 -43.73
CA TRP A 33 -14.58 -4.49 -44.24
C TRP A 33 -14.73 -3.39 -45.30
N LYS A 34 -15.07 -3.74 -46.54
CA LYS A 34 -15.44 -2.73 -47.56
C LYS A 34 -16.79 -2.14 -47.16
N GLY A 35 -16.90 -0.82 -47.00
CA GLY A 35 -18.16 -0.14 -46.62
C GLY A 35 -19.35 -0.42 -47.55
N ASN A 36 -19.12 -0.94 -48.76
CA ASN A 36 -20.17 -1.39 -49.67
C ASN A 36 -20.81 -2.74 -49.27
N VAL A 37 -20.19 -3.53 -48.40
CA VAL A 37 -20.74 -4.82 -47.94
C VAL A 37 -22.01 -4.61 -47.13
N ALA A 38 -22.00 -3.67 -46.18
CA ALA A 38 -23.18 -3.32 -45.39
C ALA A 38 -24.36 -2.84 -46.25
N LYS A 39 -24.09 -2.23 -47.42
CA LYS A 39 -25.13 -1.78 -48.37
C LYS A 39 -25.65 -2.88 -49.30
N LYS A 40 -24.84 -3.90 -49.58
CA LYS A 40 -25.19 -5.01 -50.49
C LYS A 40 -25.81 -6.20 -49.76
N MET A 41 -25.74 -6.21 -48.43
CA MET A 41 -26.25 -7.27 -47.58
C MET A 41 -27.75 -7.10 -47.40
N THR A 42 -28.51 -8.15 -47.73
CA THR A 42 -29.96 -8.20 -47.54
C THR A 42 -30.28 -8.84 -46.20
N ILE A 43 -31.05 -8.15 -45.37
CA ILE A 43 -31.54 -8.67 -44.09
C ILE A 43 -32.82 -9.46 -44.39
N GLU A 44 -32.83 -10.74 -44.05
CA GLU A 44 -33.96 -11.64 -44.33
C GLU A 44 -34.93 -11.71 -43.15
N ASN A 45 -34.37 -11.80 -41.94
CA ASN A 45 -35.13 -11.99 -40.73
C ASN A 45 -34.39 -11.38 -39.53
N ILE A 46 -35.14 -10.78 -38.61
CA ILE A 46 -34.64 -10.22 -37.35
C ILE A 46 -35.43 -10.87 -36.22
N GLN A 47 -34.74 -11.65 -35.39
CA GLN A 47 -35.32 -12.28 -34.21
C GLN A 47 -34.88 -11.50 -32.98
N ASN A 48 -35.82 -10.74 -32.42
CA ASN A 48 -35.60 -9.96 -31.20
C ASN A 48 -35.76 -10.85 -29.96
N SER A 49 -34.83 -10.72 -29.04
CA SER A 49 -34.77 -11.41 -27.76
C SER A 49 -34.12 -10.49 -26.73
N ILE A 50 -34.12 -10.89 -25.46
CA ILE A 50 -33.53 -10.13 -24.38
C ILE A 50 -32.66 -11.04 -23.55
N CYS A 51 -31.44 -10.61 -23.29
CA CYS A 51 -30.63 -11.17 -22.22
C CYS A 51 -30.84 -10.35 -20.96
N LEU A 52 -31.19 -11.01 -19.87
CA LEU A 52 -31.40 -10.36 -18.59
C LEU A 52 -30.10 -10.45 -17.79
N HIS A 53 -29.63 -9.30 -17.31
CA HIS A 53 -28.43 -9.16 -16.51
C HIS A 53 -28.83 -8.78 -15.09
N TYR A 54 -28.66 -9.73 -14.16
CA TYR A 54 -28.89 -9.53 -12.74
C TYR A 54 -27.56 -9.23 -12.05
N THR A 55 -27.55 -8.18 -11.23
CA THR A 55 -26.38 -7.81 -10.43
C THR A 55 -26.76 -7.66 -8.98
N LEU A 56 -25.95 -8.24 -8.10
CA LEU A 56 -26.03 -8.03 -6.66
C LEU A 56 -24.72 -7.43 -6.18
N GLU A 57 -24.81 -6.24 -5.59
CA GLU A 57 -23.71 -5.59 -4.91
C GLU A 57 -23.98 -5.55 -3.41
N SER A 58 -23.05 -6.07 -2.60
CA SER A 58 -23.09 -6.02 -1.15
C SER A 58 -21.97 -5.12 -0.65
N PHE A 59 -22.37 -4.02 -0.01
CA PHE A 59 -21.45 -3.11 0.64
C PHE A 59 -21.26 -3.54 2.09
N THR A 60 -20.03 -3.96 2.39
CA THR A 60 -19.67 -4.61 3.65
C THR A 60 -18.63 -3.82 4.41
N GLU A 61 -18.64 -3.99 5.73
CA GLU A 61 -17.73 -3.39 6.67
C GLU A 61 -16.95 -4.47 7.41
N THR A 62 -15.63 -4.33 7.46
CA THR A 62 -14.78 -5.10 8.38
C THR A 62 -13.92 -4.15 9.19
N ARG A 63 -13.60 -4.53 10.43
CA ARG A 63 -12.84 -3.69 11.36
C ARG A 63 -11.64 -4.45 11.90
N SER A 64 -10.53 -3.75 12.09
CA SER A 64 -9.35 -4.27 12.78
C SER A 64 -8.76 -3.20 13.70
N THR A 65 -8.17 -3.62 14.81
CA THR A 65 -7.49 -2.73 15.75
C THR A 65 -6.00 -3.03 15.80
N SER A 66 -5.21 -1.97 15.99
CA SER A 66 -3.76 -2.09 16.16
C SER A 66 -3.26 -1.02 17.13
N LYS A 67 -2.29 -1.35 17.98
CA LYS A 67 -1.62 -0.36 18.84
C LYS A 67 -0.60 0.44 18.03
N ALA A 68 -0.52 1.75 18.29
CA ALA A 68 0.46 2.64 17.72
C ALA A 68 1.09 3.50 18.82
N THR A 69 2.33 3.92 18.61
CA THR A 69 3.09 4.75 19.55
C THR A 69 3.67 5.95 18.84
N GLU A 70 3.65 7.12 19.49
CA GLU A 70 4.27 8.34 18.99
C GLU A 70 5.04 9.08 20.10
N GLY A 71 6.16 9.72 19.75
CA GLY A 71 6.95 10.51 20.70
C GLY A 71 6.27 11.82 21.05
N VAL A 72 5.94 12.01 22.32
CA VAL A 72 5.18 13.18 22.82
C VAL A 72 5.73 13.60 24.18
N THR A 73 5.79 14.90 24.47
CA THR A 73 6.15 15.41 25.81
C THR A 73 4.93 15.45 26.73
N LEU A 74 5.13 15.45 28.06
CA LEU A 74 4.03 15.49 29.02
C LEU A 74 3.07 16.68 28.78
N GLY A 75 3.62 17.87 28.49
CA GLY A 75 2.80 19.06 28.21
C GLY A 75 1.95 18.93 26.93
N GLN A 76 2.50 18.31 25.88
CA GLN A 76 1.75 18.01 24.65
C GLN A 76 0.66 16.96 24.90
N PHE A 77 0.93 15.93 25.69
CA PHE A 77 -0.04 14.90 26.03
C PHE A 77 -1.24 15.45 26.81
N LEU A 78 -1.01 16.32 27.80
CA LEU A 78 -2.07 16.99 28.55
C LEU A 78 -2.94 17.88 27.65
N GLY A 79 -2.35 18.52 26.64
CA GLY A 79 -3.09 19.25 25.60
C GLY A 79 -4.03 18.36 24.79
N HIS A 80 -3.61 17.13 24.46
CA HIS A 80 -4.43 16.15 23.74
C HIS A 80 -5.59 15.58 24.57
N GLN A 81 -5.43 15.46 25.89
CA GLN A 81 -6.49 14.90 26.76
C GLN A 81 -7.68 15.83 26.98
N ASN A 82 -7.48 17.16 26.94
CA ASN A 82 -8.56 18.12 27.17
C ASN A 82 -9.68 18.08 26.11
N SER A 83 -9.51 17.31 25.02
CA SER A 83 -10.52 17.12 23.97
C SER A 83 -11.34 15.83 24.09
N ALA A 84 -11.01 14.92 25.02
CA ALA A 84 -11.66 13.61 25.12
C ALA A 84 -12.19 13.36 26.54
N SER A 85 -13.50 13.58 26.73
CA SER A 85 -14.20 13.24 27.98
C SER A 85 -14.21 11.72 28.21
N SER A 86 -13.61 11.32 29.33
CA SER A 86 -13.32 9.93 29.73
C SER A 86 -14.47 9.25 30.48
N SER A 87 -15.72 9.45 30.04
CA SER A 87 -16.90 8.92 30.75
C SER A 87 -17.70 8.01 29.84
N GLY A 88 -17.43 6.69 29.89
CA GLY A 88 -18.29 5.66 29.29
C GLY A 88 -17.80 5.01 27.99
N LEU A 89 -16.52 5.10 27.64
CA LEU A 89 -16.00 4.57 26.38
C LEU A 89 -15.90 3.03 26.43
N SER A 90 -16.58 2.39 25.48
CA SER A 90 -16.45 0.95 25.26
C SER A 90 -15.22 0.65 24.41
N TRP A 91 -14.45 -0.36 24.81
CA TRP A 91 -13.25 -0.78 24.09
C TRP A 91 -13.56 -1.65 22.85
N ASN A 92 -14.84 -1.89 22.58
CA ASN A 92 -15.28 -2.70 21.46
C ASN A 92 -15.16 -1.89 20.15
N PRO A 93 -14.39 -2.35 19.17
CA PRO A 93 -14.23 -1.67 17.88
C PRO A 93 -15.53 -1.37 17.16
N TRP A 94 -16.59 -2.13 17.41
CA TRP A 94 -17.88 -2.06 16.71
C TRP A 94 -18.87 -1.04 17.25
N ASP A 95 -18.61 -0.49 18.44
CA ASP A 95 -19.50 0.48 19.10
C ASP A 95 -19.32 1.90 18.55
N TYR A 96 -18.23 2.13 17.80
CA TYR A 96 -17.95 3.40 17.15
C TYR A 96 -18.71 3.52 15.83
N GLU A 97 -19.49 4.59 15.66
CA GLU A 97 -20.13 4.86 14.37
C GLU A 97 -19.10 5.49 13.41
N VAL A 98 -18.76 4.77 12.34
CA VAL A 98 -17.84 5.26 11.30
C VAL A 98 -18.59 5.21 9.97
N LYS A 99 -18.91 6.40 9.43
CA LYS A 99 -19.62 6.49 8.15
C LYS A 99 -18.64 6.40 6.97
N PRO A 100 -19.01 5.74 5.88
CA PRO A 100 -18.27 5.79 4.61
C PRO A 100 -18.22 7.23 4.05
N ASN A 101 -17.25 7.57 3.19
CA ASN A 101 -17.31 8.84 2.44
C ASN A 101 -18.34 8.75 1.31
N GLU A 102 -18.24 7.68 0.54
CA GLU A 102 -19.14 7.36 -0.57
C GLU A 102 -19.70 5.96 -0.39
N GLU A 103 -20.96 5.76 -0.77
CA GLU A 103 -21.62 4.45 -0.71
C GLU A 103 -21.23 3.60 -1.91
N PHE A 104 -21.01 2.31 -1.66
CA PHE A 104 -20.59 1.35 -2.68
C PHE A 104 -19.30 1.71 -3.42
N VAL A 105 -18.31 2.17 -2.67
CA VAL A 105 -16.94 2.36 -3.15
C VAL A 105 -15.99 1.76 -2.12
N ASP A 106 -15.00 1.00 -2.61
CA ASP A 106 -13.95 0.42 -1.77
C ASP A 106 -13.12 1.53 -1.14
N GLN A 107 -13.04 1.55 0.19
CA GLN A 107 -12.31 2.59 0.93
C GLN A 107 -11.86 2.10 2.30
N VAL A 108 -10.81 2.71 2.82
CA VAL A 108 -10.27 2.43 4.16
C VAL A 108 -10.23 3.70 4.97
N LYS A 109 -10.80 3.66 6.18
CA LYS A 109 -10.73 4.76 7.15
C LYS A 109 -9.93 4.32 8.36
N VAL A 110 -9.02 5.19 8.81
CA VAL A 110 -8.22 4.98 10.02
C VAL A 110 -8.54 6.09 11.00
N ILE A 111 -9.02 5.73 12.18
CA ILE A 111 -9.29 6.66 13.27
C ILE A 111 -8.57 6.21 14.54
N GLU A 112 -8.22 7.16 15.40
CA GLU A 112 -7.83 6.86 16.77
C GLU A 112 -9.08 6.55 17.58
N MET A 113 -9.05 5.47 18.36
CA MET A 113 -10.13 5.17 19.29
C MET A 113 -10.13 6.22 20.42
N PRO A 114 -11.22 6.98 20.60
CA PRO A 114 -11.34 7.96 21.68
C PRO A 114 -11.02 7.35 23.03
N GLY A 115 -10.25 8.07 23.87
CA GLY A 115 -9.83 7.64 25.20
C GLY A 115 -8.87 6.45 25.25
N SER A 116 -8.43 5.92 24.10
CA SER A 116 -7.44 4.83 24.07
C SER A 116 -5.99 5.31 24.24
N SER A 117 -5.77 6.62 24.38
CA SER A 117 -4.44 7.18 24.51
C SER A 117 -3.93 7.14 25.94
N GLU A 118 -2.74 6.57 26.10
CA GLU A 118 -2.03 6.41 27.36
C GLU A 118 -0.60 6.94 27.22
N LEU A 119 -0.10 7.60 28.25
CA LEU A 119 1.30 8.02 28.31
C LEU A 119 2.15 6.88 28.88
N ILE A 120 3.10 6.41 28.10
CA ILE A 120 4.03 5.35 28.49
C ILE A 120 5.47 5.86 28.43
N THR A 121 6.35 5.21 29.18
CA THR A 121 7.78 5.50 29.14
C THR A 121 8.41 4.93 27.87
N CYS A 122 9.38 5.65 27.29
CA CYS A 122 10.07 5.16 26.11
C CYS A 122 11.03 4.03 26.50
N ASN A 123 10.66 2.78 26.18
CA ASN A 123 11.48 1.60 26.46
C ASN A 123 12.79 1.55 25.63
N SER A 124 12.89 2.33 24.55
CA SER A 124 14.12 2.41 23.74
C SER A 124 15.22 3.25 24.41
N CYS A 125 14.86 4.17 25.30
CA CYS A 125 15.82 5.03 26.01
C CYS A 125 15.64 5.02 27.54
N ASN A 126 14.82 4.11 28.08
CA ASN A 126 14.47 4.03 29.50
C ASN A 126 14.09 5.39 30.11
N ALA A 127 13.26 6.14 29.37
CA ALA A 127 12.84 7.51 29.73
C ALA A 127 13.95 8.59 29.80
N GLU A 128 15.19 8.31 29.40
CA GLU A 128 16.25 9.33 29.35
C GLU A 128 16.06 10.34 28.19
N GLY A 129 15.32 9.97 27.14
CA GLY A 129 15.21 10.77 25.91
C GLY A 129 16.47 10.77 25.05
N LEU A 130 17.59 10.27 25.57
CA LEU A 130 18.87 10.15 24.89
C LEU A 130 19.25 8.69 24.70
N THR A 131 19.87 8.38 23.57
CA THR A 131 20.46 7.07 23.27
C THR A 131 21.94 7.25 22.99
N HIS A 132 22.76 6.26 23.34
CA HIS A 132 24.18 6.31 22.99
C HIS A 132 24.33 6.32 21.47
N CYS A 133 25.29 7.09 20.97
CA CYS A 133 25.58 7.08 19.56
C CYS A 133 26.15 5.72 19.16
N PHE A 134 25.48 5.03 18.23
CA PHE A 134 25.89 3.71 17.74
C PHE A 134 27.30 3.71 17.15
N TYR A 135 27.67 4.76 16.42
CA TYR A 135 28.95 4.88 15.70
C TYR A 135 30.14 4.95 16.65
N CYS A 136 30.07 5.83 17.66
CA CYS A 136 31.13 5.96 18.66
C CYS A 136 30.87 5.17 19.94
N ARG A 137 29.82 4.33 20.00
CA ARG A 137 29.41 3.55 21.18
C ARG A 137 29.31 4.36 22.49
N GLY A 138 28.88 5.62 22.39
CA GLY A 138 28.78 6.52 23.56
C GLY A 138 30.05 7.32 23.88
N TYR A 139 31.16 7.08 23.20
CA TYR A 139 32.45 7.71 23.52
C TYR A 139 32.60 9.17 23.08
N GLY A 140 31.73 9.64 22.17
CA GLY A 140 31.78 10.98 21.59
C GLY A 140 32.96 11.23 20.64
N THR A 141 33.89 10.29 20.55
CA THR A 141 35.16 10.40 19.82
C THR A 141 35.42 9.11 19.04
N ASP A 142 36.02 9.27 17.87
CA ASP A 142 36.41 8.19 16.97
C ASP A 142 37.93 8.26 16.73
N LYS A 143 38.54 7.17 16.25
CA LYS A 143 39.95 7.19 15.85
C LYS A 143 40.14 8.19 14.71
N CYS A 144 41.20 9.00 14.78
CA CYS A 144 41.53 9.88 13.68
C CYS A 144 41.84 9.04 12.43
N SER A 145 41.07 9.25 11.36
CA SER A 145 41.20 8.49 10.11
C SER A 145 42.57 8.70 9.44
N TYR A 146 43.13 9.91 9.55
CA TYR A 146 44.40 10.28 8.92
C TYR A 146 45.63 9.62 9.56
N CYS A 147 45.69 9.56 10.89
CA CYS A 147 46.82 8.94 11.61
C CYS A 147 46.50 7.56 12.20
N ARG A 148 45.27 7.06 11.97
CA ARG A 148 44.75 5.78 12.46
C ARG A 148 44.90 5.54 13.97
N GLY A 149 44.93 6.61 14.78
CA GLY A 149 45.09 6.51 16.23
C GLY A 149 46.48 6.88 16.76
N THR A 150 47.50 7.02 15.91
CA THR A 150 48.89 7.24 16.36
C THR A 150 49.16 8.67 16.82
N GLY A 151 48.41 9.65 16.30
CA GLY A 151 48.66 11.07 16.54
C GLY A 151 49.87 11.64 15.77
N MET A 152 50.60 10.84 15.00
CA MET A 152 51.78 11.27 14.23
C MET A 152 51.44 11.54 12.77
N LYS A 153 52.22 12.41 12.10
CA LYS A 153 52.15 12.56 10.64
C LYS A 153 52.73 11.31 9.95
N ALA A 154 52.26 11.04 8.73
CA ALA A 154 52.77 9.91 7.95
C ALA A 154 54.28 10.05 7.70
N GLY A 155 55.03 8.95 7.85
CA GLY A 155 56.47 8.92 7.68
C GLY A 155 57.29 9.34 8.90
N VAL A 156 56.67 9.78 10.00
CA VAL A 156 57.37 9.99 11.27
C VAL A 156 57.20 8.80 12.19
N ALA A 157 58.34 8.31 12.67
CA ALA A 157 58.39 7.22 13.63
C ALA A 157 57.75 7.65 14.96
N HIS A 158 56.98 6.73 15.52
CA HIS A 158 56.23 6.98 16.74
C HIS A 158 57.18 7.11 17.95
N PRO A 159 56.96 8.04 18.90
CA PRO A 159 57.84 8.23 20.07
C PRO A 159 58.09 6.96 20.91
N ALA A 160 57.15 6.00 20.89
CA ALA A 160 57.33 4.70 21.54
C ALA A 160 58.47 3.85 20.94
N VAL A 161 58.90 4.12 19.70
CA VAL A 161 60.03 3.42 19.08
C VAL A 161 61.37 3.89 19.64
N TYR A 162 61.45 5.15 20.10
CA TYR A 162 62.68 5.78 20.58
C TYR A 162 62.87 5.72 22.10
N THR A 163 61.86 5.30 22.87
CA THR A 163 61.83 5.40 24.34
C THR A 163 62.08 4.07 25.09
N HIS A 164 62.74 3.08 24.46
CA HIS A 164 63.26 1.92 25.20
C HIS A 164 64.45 2.35 26.07
N PRO A 165 64.31 2.44 27.41
CA PRO A 165 63.95 1.30 28.28
C PRO A 165 62.78 1.56 29.26
N MET A 166 61.76 2.35 28.87
CA MET A 166 60.57 2.60 29.72
C MET A 166 59.33 1.78 29.31
N ILE A 167 59.48 0.79 28.42
CA ILE A 167 58.42 -0.09 27.90
C ILE A 167 58.19 -1.32 28.80
N GLY A 168 58.54 -1.25 30.08
CA GLY A 168 58.27 -2.31 31.07
C GLY A 168 56.89 -2.30 31.71
N THR A 169 56.00 -1.35 31.35
CA THR A 169 54.66 -1.20 31.99
C THR A 169 53.48 -1.35 31.04
N PHE A 170 53.70 -1.75 29.79
CA PHE A 170 52.59 -2.01 28.87
C PHE A 170 52.28 -3.52 28.86
N PRO A 171 51.04 -3.94 29.18
CA PRO A 171 50.66 -5.35 29.09
C PRO A 171 50.81 -5.81 27.63
N HIS A 172 51.53 -6.91 27.45
CA HIS A 172 51.97 -7.52 26.20
C HIS A 172 50.96 -7.36 25.04
N SER A 173 51.38 -6.69 23.97
CA SER A 173 50.74 -6.79 22.66
C SER A 173 51.62 -7.63 21.74
N ASP A 174 51.17 -8.85 21.45
CA ASP A 174 51.77 -9.78 20.50
C ASP A 174 52.08 -9.12 19.15
N LEU A 175 53.33 -9.25 18.70
CA LEU A 175 53.90 -8.56 17.53
C LEU A 175 53.49 -9.17 16.18
N THR A 176 52.66 -10.21 16.18
CA THR A 176 52.25 -10.95 14.97
C THR A 176 50.91 -10.48 14.38
N ARG A 177 50.21 -9.55 15.04
CA ARG A 177 48.94 -8.97 14.57
C ARG A 177 49.15 -7.51 14.18
N GLY A 178 49.48 -7.26 12.92
CA GLY A 178 49.60 -5.90 12.38
C GLY A 178 48.29 -5.13 12.56
N TYR A 179 48.23 -4.21 13.54
CA TYR A 179 47.11 -3.33 13.91
C TYR A 179 45.79 -3.49 13.11
N PRO A 180 44.94 -4.49 13.43
CA PRO A 180 43.56 -4.48 12.99
C PRO A 180 42.66 -4.62 14.23
N GLY A 181 42.16 -3.50 14.73
CA GLY A 181 40.92 -3.52 15.51
C GLY A 181 41.00 -3.49 17.05
N SER A 182 42.15 -3.42 17.70
CA SER A 182 42.19 -3.06 19.13
C SER A 182 41.90 -1.56 19.29
N GLY A 183 40.82 -1.21 20.00
CA GLY A 183 40.49 0.17 20.32
C GLY A 183 41.69 0.86 20.96
N THR A 184 42.08 2.03 20.48
CA THR A 184 43.05 2.86 21.19
C THR A 184 42.39 3.22 22.51
N ALA A 185 42.93 2.78 23.65
CA ALA A 185 42.46 3.24 24.95
C ALA A 185 42.50 4.79 24.96
N ILE A 186 41.47 5.45 25.51
CA ILE A 186 41.33 6.91 25.47
C ILE A 186 41.41 7.42 26.90
N ILE A 187 42.25 8.42 27.14
CA ILE A 187 42.31 9.16 28.38
C ILE A 187 41.39 10.37 28.25
N ARG A 188 40.47 10.49 29.21
CA ARG A 188 39.54 11.63 29.35
C ARG A 188 39.91 12.39 30.63
N PRO A 189 40.61 13.52 30.52
CA PRO A 189 40.95 14.34 31.68
C PRO A 189 39.67 14.79 32.40
N THR A 190 39.71 14.84 33.73
CA THR A 190 38.61 15.36 34.56
C THR A 190 38.58 16.89 34.59
N SER A 191 39.73 17.52 34.36
CA SER A 191 39.88 18.96 34.08
C SER A 191 39.59 19.25 32.61
N SER A 192 39.40 20.53 32.24
CA SER A 192 39.01 21.05 30.90
C SER A 192 39.91 20.66 29.70
N GLY A 193 40.79 19.67 29.85
CA GLY A 193 41.61 19.12 28.78
C GLY A 193 40.82 18.25 27.81
N LEU A 194 41.19 18.36 26.53
CA LEU A 194 40.66 17.53 25.45
C LEU A 194 41.05 16.06 25.64
N SER A 195 40.17 15.13 25.28
CA SER A 195 40.48 13.70 25.30
C SER A 195 41.57 13.33 24.28
N TYR A 196 42.41 12.34 24.59
CA TYR A 196 43.48 11.87 23.72
C TYR A 196 43.70 10.35 23.86
N GLY A 197 44.22 9.73 22.80
CA GLY A 197 44.54 8.30 22.79
C GLY A 197 45.76 7.96 23.64
N VAL A 198 45.73 6.82 24.33
CA VAL A 198 46.89 6.24 25.01
C VAL A 198 47.97 5.93 23.98
N GLY A 199 49.20 6.25 24.35
CA GLY A 199 50.38 6.10 23.49
C GLY A 199 50.57 7.25 22.50
N THR A 200 49.65 8.20 22.38
CA THR A 200 49.85 9.34 21.47
C THR A 200 50.88 10.35 22.00
N PRO A 201 51.43 11.25 21.16
CA PRO A 201 52.34 12.30 21.63
C PRO A 201 51.76 13.16 22.76
N ILE A 202 50.46 13.46 22.68
CA ILE A 202 49.77 14.22 23.74
C ILE A 202 49.70 13.42 25.04
N HIS A 203 49.54 12.09 24.98
CA HIS A 203 49.63 11.24 26.18
C HIS A 203 51.02 11.28 26.81
N PHE A 204 52.10 11.20 26.01
CA PHE A 204 53.46 11.28 26.54
C PHE A 204 53.76 12.66 27.14
N MET A 205 53.33 13.74 26.48
CA MET A 205 53.47 15.11 27.02
C MET A 205 52.70 15.29 28.32
N ALA A 206 51.48 14.79 28.40
CA ALA A 206 50.67 14.89 29.61
C ALA A 206 51.30 14.14 30.80
N LYS A 207 52.04 13.04 30.54
CA LYS A 207 52.69 12.25 31.59
C LYS A 207 54.10 12.75 31.96
N ALA A 208 54.88 13.22 30.99
CA ALA A 208 56.28 13.62 31.19
C ALA A 208 56.46 15.14 31.39
N GLY A 209 55.45 15.97 31.10
CA GLY A 209 55.52 17.43 31.21
C GLY A 209 56.37 18.10 30.12
N VAL A 210 57.08 17.33 29.29
CA VAL A 210 57.94 17.79 28.20
C VAL A 210 57.66 17.00 26.91
N PRO A 211 57.85 17.61 25.72
CA PRO A 211 57.74 16.89 24.46
C PRO A 211 58.80 15.78 24.36
N PRO A 212 58.50 14.63 23.74
CA PRO A 212 59.51 13.59 23.51
C PRO A 212 60.76 14.15 22.80
N PRO A 213 61.98 13.72 23.17
CA PRO A 213 63.22 14.22 22.56
C PRO A 213 63.20 14.04 21.05
N GLY A 214 63.47 15.11 20.30
CA GLY A 214 63.56 15.08 18.84
C GLY A 214 62.22 15.08 18.08
N ILE A 215 61.08 15.27 18.75
CA ILE A 215 59.76 15.37 18.12
C ILE A 215 59.14 16.73 18.43
N GLY A 216 58.86 17.51 17.38
CA GLY A 216 58.23 18.83 17.50
C GLY A 216 56.72 18.79 17.21
N HIS A 217 56.03 19.90 17.48
CA HIS A 217 54.61 20.05 17.13
C HIS A 217 54.34 19.89 15.62
N HIS A 218 55.33 20.17 14.78
CA HIS A 218 55.29 19.99 13.33
C HIS A 218 55.34 18.52 12.89
N ASP A 219 55.56 17.59 13.81
CA ASP A 219 55.55 16.14 13.56
C ASP A 219 54.22 15.48 13.92
N PHE A 220 53.33 16.22 14.55
CA PHE A 220 52.00 15.72 14.89
C PHE A 220 51.10 15.67 13.66
N CYS A 221 50.17 14.73 13.70
CA CYS A 221 49.08 14.68 12.76
C CYS A 221 48.34 16.02 12.80
N TYR A 222 48.32 16.71 11.66
CA TYR A 222 47.69 18.02 11.52
C TYR A 222 46.20 17.99 11.90
N PHE A 223 45.48 16.91 11.57
CA PHE A 223 44.03 16.81 11.76
C PHE A 223 43.60 16.55 13.21
N CYS A 224 44.44 15.91 14.03
CA CYS A 224 44.10 15.64 15.44
C CYS A 224 45.04 16.36 16.42
N HIS A 225 46.01 17.13 15.92
CA HIS A 225 47.06 17.81 16.69
C HIS A 225 47.71 16.90 17.73
N GLY A 226 48.10 15.69 17.31
CA GLY A 226 48.77 14.75 18.21
C GLY A 226 47.85 13.92 19.11
N ARG A 227 46.53 14.16 19.14
CA ARG A 227 45.60 13.43 20.03
C ARG A 227 45.28 12.00 19.61
N GLY A 228 45.53 11.64 18.35
CA GLY A 228 45.18 10.34 17.77
C GLY A 228 43.68 10.09 17.57
N ILE A 229 42.81 10.95 18.09
CA ILE A 229 41.35 10.82 18.02
C ILE A 229 40.73 12.09 17.44
N SER A 230 39.53 11.95 16.88
CA SER A 230 38.68 13.02 16.38
C SER A 230 37.30 12.95 17.01
N GLU A 231 36.58 14.06 17.04
CA GLU A 231 35.18 14.06 17.47
C GLU A 231 34.34 13.22 16.52
N CYS A 232 33.37 12.50 17.08
CA CYS A 232 32.45 11.71 16.29
C CYS A 232 31.57 12.66 15.47
N THR A 233 31.63 12.56 14.15
CA THR A 233 30.86 13.40 13.21
C THR A 233 29.36 13.20 13.37
N TYR A 234 28.95 11.99 13.76
CA TYR A 234 27.55 11.63 13.92
C TYR A 234 26.92 12.30 15.13
N CYS A 235 27.57 12.29 16.31
CA CYS A 235 27.04 12.89 17.54
C CYS A 235 27.68 14.24 17.89
N LYS A 236 28.54 14.78 17.03
CA LYS A 236 29.27 16.05 17.23
C LYS A 236 29.94 16.14 18.61
N GLY A 237 30.64 15.07 19.01
CA GLY A 237 31.32 15.04 20.31
C GLY A 237 30.46 14.65 21.53
N HIS A 238 29.13 14.73 21.46
CA HIS A 238 28.26 14.53 22.63
C HIS A 238 28.19 13.09 23.16
N GLY A 239 28.54 12.09 22.35
CA GLY A 239 28.44 10.66 22.71
C GLY A 239 27.00 10.13 22.77
N LYS A 240 26.02 10.99 23.08
CA LYS A 240 24.59 10.69 23.06
C LYS A 240 23.87 11.42 21.91
N LYS A 241 22.72 10.88 21.50
CA LYS A 241 21.82 11.44 20.49
C LYS A 241 20.39 11.41 21.00
N PRO A 242 19.50 12.31 20.54
CA PRO A 242 18.08 12.20 20.84
C PRO A 242 17.56 10.84 20.37
N CYS A 243 16.77 10.19 21.22
CA CYS A 243 16.14 8.92 20.92
C CYS A 243 15.22 9.08 19.70
N SER A 244 15.39 8.24 18.68
CA SER A 244 14.58 8.28 17.45
C SER A 244 13.13 7.85 17.69
N ALA A 245 12.89 6.95 18.64
CA ALA A 245 11.54 6.46 18.94
C ALA A 245 10.66 7.53 19.59
N CYS A 246 11.22 8.34 20.50
CA CYS A 246 10.46 9.39 21.21
C CYS A 246 10.82 10.82 20.78
N GLY A 247 11.72 11.00 19.82
CA GLY A 247 12.18 12.32 19.39
C GLY A 247 12.91 13.13 20.47
N GLY A 248 13.44 12.48 21.51
CA GLY A 248 14.10 13.15 22.63
C GLY A 248 13.26 13.38 23.89
N SER A 249 11.95 13.10 23.87
CA SER A 249 11.06 13.39 25.01
C SER A 249 11.22 12.46 26.22
N GLY A 250 11.72 11.24 26.04
CA GLY A 250 11.70 10.18 27.05
C GLY A 250 10.32 9.50 27.22
N SER A 251 9.27 10.05 26.63
CA SER A 251 7.88 9.56 26.76
C SER A 251 7.24 9.30 25.40
N LEU A 252 6.37 8.29 25.35
CA LEU A 252 5.58 7.94 24.18
C LEU A 252 4.09 8.01 24.53
N ARG A 253 3.27 8.44 23.59
CA ARG A 253 1.82 8.26 23.64
C ARG A 253 1.49 6.96 22.90
N SER A 254 0.94 5.98 23.60
CA SER A 254 0.39 4.75 23.04
C SER A 254 -1.11 4.94 22.83
N TYR A 255 -1.64 4.56 21.66
CA TYR A 255 -3.06 4.68 21.34
C TYR A 255 -3.51 3.55 20.42
N THR A 256 -4.80 3.26 20.40
CA THR A 256 -5.38 2.21 19.55
C THR A 256 -5.92 2.82 18.26
N LYS A 257 -5.39 2.36 17.12
CA LYS A 257 -5.89 2.69 15.79
C LYS A 257 -6.98 1.71 15.40
N LEU A 258 -8.18 2.22 15.11
CA LEU A 258 -9.26 1.48 14.48
C LEU A 258 -9.18 1.69 12.96
N ARG A 259 -8.99 0.59 12.23
CA ARG A 259 -9.06 0.55 10.77
C ARG A 259 -10.37 -0.06 10.35
N VAL A 260 -11.18 0.70 9.62
CA VAL A 260 -12.45 0.28 9.05
C VAL A 260 -12.27 0.13 7.55
N TYR A 261 -12.52 -1.07 7.05
CA TYR A 261 -12.48 -1.41 5.64
C TYR A 261 -13.90 -1.52 5.12
N PHE A 262 -14.21 -0.70 4.13
CA PHE A 262 -15.45 -0.75 3.38
C PHE A 262 -15.14 -1.40 2.04
N ALA A 263 -15.87 -2.48 1.70
CA ALA A 263 -15.66 -3.23 0.47
C ALA A 263 -16.99 -3.55 -0.22
N VAL A 264 -16.99 -3.48 -1.55
CA VAL A 264 -18.11 -3.85 -2.40
C VAL A 264 -17.86 -5.21 -2.99
N GLU A 265 -18.70 -6.16 -2.63
CA GLU A 265 -18.76 -7.44 -3.31
C GLU A 265 -19.83 -7.39 -4.39
N ARG A 266 -19.41 -7.55 -5.66
CA ARG A 266 -20.29 -7.57 -6.82
C ARG A 266 -20.33 -8.97 -7.44
N THR A 267 -21.53 -9.46 -7.68
CA THR A 267 -21.79 -10.68 -8.46
C THR A 267 -22.73 -10.36 -9.61
N ASP A 268 -22.32 -10.73 -10.82
CA ASP A 268 -23.09 -10.58 -12.06
C ASP A 268 -23.61 -11.94 -12.53
N PHE A 269 -24.82 -11.96 -13.08
CA PHE A 269 -25.44 -13.14 -13.70
C PHE A 269 -26.16 -12.74 -14.98
N TYR A 270 -25.93 -13.49 -16.06
CA TYR A 270 -26.57 -13.30 -17.35
C TYR A 270 -27.40 -14.55 -17.67
N THR A 271 -28.63 -14.37 -18.17
CA THR A 271 -29.44 -15.48 -18.69
C THR A 271 -28.79 -16.08 -19.93
N GLU A 272 -29.07 -17.35 -20.19
CA GLU A 272 -28.53 -18.07 -21.34
C GLU A 272 -28.80 -17.34 -22.67
N CYS A 273 -27.73 -17.07 -23.43
CA CYS A 273 -27.81 -16.48 -24.76
C CYS A 273 -26.62 -16.87 -25.64
N GLU A 274 -26.74 -16.67 -26.95
CA GLU A 274 -25.72 -17.02 -27.95
C GLU A 274 -24.51 -16.04 -27.97
N ILE A 275 -24.54 -15.00 -27.12
CA ILE A 275 -23.49 -13.96 -27.04
C ILE A 275 -22.60 -14.23 -25.83
N PRO A 276 -21.26 -14.24 -25.99
CA PRO A 276 -20.34 -14.42 -24.86
C PRO A 276 -20.49 -13.34 -23.78
N GLU A 277 -20.46 -13.75 -22.50
CA GLU A 277 -20.60 -12.85 -21.33
C GLU A 277 -19.59 -11.68 -21.33
N LYS A 278 -18.36 -11.91 -21.80
CA LYS A 278 -17.32 -10.87 -21.90
C LYS A 278 -17.72 -9.68 -22.79
N LEU A 279 -18.62 -9.92 -23.75
CA LEU A 279 -19.17 -8.87 -24.60
C LEU A 279 -20.36 -8.17 -23.93
N LEU A 280 -21.17 -8.92 -23.19
CA LEU A 280 -22.30 -8.41 -22.42
C LEU A 280 -21.87 -7.49 -21.26
N GLN A 281 -20.71 -7.75 -20.65
CA GLN A 281 -20.14 -6.90 -19.59
C GLN A 281 -19.76 -5.48 -20.07
N LYS A 282 -19.68 -5.24 -21.38
CA LYS A 282 -19.23 -3.96 -21.96
C LYS A 282 -20.36 -3.10 -22.51
N VAL A 283 -21.59 -3.59 -22.45
CA VAL A 283 -22.77 -2.91 -22.99
C VAL A 283 -23.75 -2.61 -21.88
N ASP A 284 -24.53 -1.57 -22.10
CA ASP A 284 -25.61 -1.22 -21.20
C ASP A 284 -26.94 -1.78 -21.72
N GLY A 285 -27.93 -1.75 -20.83
CA GLY A 285 -29.29 -2.22 -21.08
C GLY A 285 -30.29 -1.27 -20.44
N TYR A 286 -31.57 -1.58 -20.60
CA TYR A 286 -32.63 -0.83 -19.91
C TYR A 286 -32.85 -1.40 -18.51
N THR A 287 -33.00 -0.52 -17.53
CA THR A 287 -33.25 -0.91 -16.14
C THR A 287 -34.68 -1.41 -15.98
N ILE A 288 -34.84 -2.69 -15.63
CA ILE A 288 -36.13 -3.30 -15.29
C ILE A 288 -36.41 -3.11 -13.80
N LEU A 289 -35.38 -3.30 -12.96
CA LEU A 289 -35.46 -3.12 -11.52
C LEU A 289 -34.15 -2.53 -10.99
N SER A 290 -34.25 -1.62 -10.03
CA SER A 290 -33.12 -1.17 -9.22
C SER A 290 -33.62 -0.95 -7.79
N GLU A 291 -33.06 -1.69 -6.85
CA GLU A 291 -33.42 -1.60 -5.43
C GLU A 291 -32.17 -1.51 -4.57
N CYS A 292 -32.22 -0.65 -3.54
CA CYS A 292 -31.18 -0.53 -2.52
C CYS A 292 -31.82 -0.66 -1.13
N ARG A 293 -31.37 -1.63 -0.33
CA ARG A 293 -31.88 -1.93 1.02
C ARG A 293 -30.75 -2.40 1.93
N PRO A 294 -30.89 -2.38 3.27
CA PRO A 294 -29.90 -2.98 4.16
C PRO A 294 -29.62 -4.45 3.81
N HIS A 295 -30.69 -5.20 3.53
CA HIS A 295 -30.65 -6.53 2.95
C HIS A 295 -31.71 -6.60 1.86
N VAL A 296 -31.32 -6.99 0.64
CA VAL A 296 -32.26 -7.14 -0.47
C VAL A 296 -32.91 -8.51 -0.42
N LEU A 297 -34.15 -8.60 -0.92
CA LEU A 297 -34.85 -9.87 -1.04
C LEU A 297 -34.68 -10.42 -2.45
N PRO A 298 -34.54 -11.74 -2.62
CA PRO A 298 -34.56 -12.36 -3.94
C PRO A 298 -35.80 -11.95 -4.73
N LEU A 299 -35.66 -11.92 -6.06
CA LEU A 299 -36.75 -11.55 -6.95
C LEU A 299 -37.88 -12.58 -6.81
N LYS A 300 -39.12 -12.08 -6.68
CA LYS A 300 -40.34 -12.90 -6.67
C LYS A 300 -41.21 -12.48 -7.84
N ASN A 301 -41.97 -13.41 -8.40
CA ASN A 301 -42.96 -13.15 -9.45
C ASN A 301 -42.40 -12.59 -10.78
N HIS A 302 -41.18 -12.99 -11.17
CA HIS A 302 -40.64 -12.67 -12.50
C HIS A 302 -40.99 -13.77 -13.52
N PRO A 303 -41.35 -13.43 -14.78
CA PRO A 303 -41.74 -14.43 -15.80
C PRO A 303 -40.63 -15.43 -16.11
N VAL A 304 -39.37 -14.99 -16.07
CA VAL A 304 -38.20 -15.84 -16.30
C VAL A 304 -37.78 -16.52 -14.99
N LYS A 305 -38.05 -17.83 -14.88
CA LYS A 305 -37.76 -18.64 -13.68
C LYS A 305 -36.27 -18.73 -13.34
N GLU A 306 -35.40 -18.74 -14.36
CA GLU A 306 -33.95 -18.81 -14.21
C GLU A 306 -33.40 -17.67 -13.34
N ILE A 307 -33.96 -16.47 -13.48
CA ILE A 307 -33.56 -15.27 -12.72
C ILE A 307 -34.04 -15.35 -11.28
N VAL A 308 -35.25 -15.86 -11.07
CA VAL A 308 -35.79 -16.06 -9.71
C VAL A 308 -34.90 -17.01 -8.94
N GLU A 309 -34.48 -18.12 -9.56
CA GLU A 309 -33.60 -19.09 -8.91
C GLU A 309 -32.18 -18.53 -8.70
N ASN A 310 -31.60 -17.86 -9.70
CA ASN A 310 -30.26 -17.28 -9.56
C ASN A 310 -30.21 -16.11 -8.57
N SER A 311 -31.23 -15.25 -8.52
CA SER A 311 -31.32 -14.20 -7.51
C SER A 311 -31.37 -14.79 -6.09
N ARG A 312 -32.12 -15.89 -5.88
CA ARG A 312 -32.14 -16.61 -4.60
C ARG A 312 -30.76 -17.17 -4.25
N ARG A 313 -30.11 -17.84 -5.21
CA ARG A 313 -28.78 -18.44 -5.04
C ARG A 313 -27.72 -17.38 -4.70
N ILE A 314 -27.71 -16.26 -5.43
CA ILE A 314 -26.73 -15.18 -5.26
C ILE A 314 -26.95 -14.46 -3.93
N CYS A 315 -28.19 -14.12 -3.58
CA CYS A 315 -28.49 -13.55 -2.26
C CYS A 315 -28.07 -14.48 -1.11
N ALA A 316 -28.34 -15.80 -1.23
CA ALA A 316 -27.92 -16.78 -0.24
C ALA A 316 -26.40 -16.89 -0.13
N ALA A 317 -25.67 -16.84 -1.26
CA ALA A 317 -24.21 -16.89 -1.29
C ALA A 317 -23.58 -15.66 -0.60
N HIS A 318 -24.09 -14.45 -0.89
CA HIS A 318 -23.63 -13.23 -0.23
C HIS A 318 -23.91 -13.24 1.28
N LEU A 319 -25.09 -13.71 1.68
CA LEU A 319 -25.41 -13.90 3.09
C LEU A 319 -24.44 -14.89 3.74
N GLN A 320 -24.23 -16.06 3.14
CA GLN A 320 -23.30 -17.07 3.66
C GLN A 320 -21.87 -16.53 3.81
N LYS A 321 -21.39 -15.76 2.84
CA LYS A 321 -20.05 -15.20 2.87
C LYS A 321 -19.87 -14.12 3.93
N SER A 322 -20.90 -13.31 4.17
CA SER A 322 -20.88 -12.23 5.17
C SER A 322 -21.05 -12.72 6.60
N LEU A 323 -21.73 -13.85 6.81
CA LEU A 323 -21.97 -14.42 8.13
C LEU A 323 -20.65 -14.65 8.89
N GLY A 324 -20.46 -13.91 9.98
CA GLY A 324 -19.32 -14.04 10.89
C GLY A 324 -18.02 -13.40 10.42
N THR A 325 -17.96 -12.87 9.19
CA THR A 325 -16.74 -12.29 8.61
C THR A 325 -16.82 -10.77 8.48
N CYS A 326 -17.98 -10.24 8.08
CA CYS A 326 -18.19 -8.82 7.85
C CYS A 326 -19.62 -8.39 8.22
N ARG A 327 -19.80 -7.09 8.42
CA ARG A 327 -21.12 -6.49 8.63
C ARG A 327 -21.62 -5.95 7.30
N VAL A 328 -22.78 -6.42 6.83
CA VAL A 328 -23.44 -5.85 5.64
C VAL A 328 -24.04 -4.50 6.02
N ILE A 329 -23.62 -3.44 5.34
CA ILE A 329 -24.16 -2.08 5.53
C ILE A 329 -25.42 -1.93 4.68
N LYS A 330 -25.28 -2.19 3.37
CA LYS A 330 -26.31 -2.07 2.35
C LYS A 330 -26.07 -3.09 1.26
N GLN A 331 -27.14 -3.50 0.60
CA GLN A 331 -27.11 -4.26 -0.63
C GLN A 331 -27.93 -3.52 -1.68
N ARG A 332 -27.48 -3.60 -2.93
CA ARG A 332 -28.30 -3.20 -4.07
C ARG A 332 -28.35 -4.29 -5.09
N GLN A 333 -29.54 -4.48 -5.63
CA GLN A 333 -29.78 -5.39 -6.74
C GLN A 333 -30.30 -4.60 -7.93
N CYS A 334 -29.78 -4.92 -9.11
CA CYS A 334 -30.26 -4.37 -10.36
C CYS A 334 -30.59 -5.52 -11.31
N LEU A 335 -31.70 -5.35 -12.04
CA LEU A 335 -32.06 -6.21 -13.15
C LEU A 335 -32.11 -5.35 -14.42
N LEU A 336 -31.23 -5.63 -15.36
CA LEU A 336 -31.15 -4.96 -16.65
C LEU A 336 -31.64 -5.90 -17.75
N GLY A 337 -32.37 -5.36 -18.72
CA GLY A 337 -32.65 -6.03 -19.97
C GLY A 337 -31.71 -5.54 -21.06
N ILE A 338 -30.88 -6.44 -21.57
CA ILE A 338 -30.00 -6.17 -22.72
C ILE A 338 -30.77 -6.62 -23.96
N PRO A 339 -31.20 -5.69 -24.84
CA PRO A 339 -31.87 -6.05 -26.08
C PRO A 339 -30.88 -6.79 -26.99
N ILE A 340 -31.33 -7.88 -27.61
CA ILE A 340 -30.55 -8.68 -28.55
C ILE A 340 -31.40 -8.91 -29.81
N ALA A 341 -30.82 -8.73 -30.98
CA ALA A 341 -31.41 -9.08 -32.25
C ALA A 341 -30.50 -10.05 -32.98
N ARG A 342 -30.98 -11.27 -33.21
CA ARG A 342 -30.34 -12.24 -34.09
C ARG A 342 -30.80 -11.95 -35.52
N VAL A 343 -29.87 -11.55 -36.36
CA VAL A 343 -30.13 -11.11 -37.73
C VAL A 343 -29.65 -12.16 -38.70
N GLN A 344 -30.57 -12.68 -39.50
CA GLN A 344 -30.26 -13.52 -40.64
C GLN A 344 -30.01 -12.66 -41.87
N PHE A 345 -28.90 -12.91 -42.55
CA PHE A 345 -28.51 -12.15 -43.72
C PHE A 345 -28.15 -13.04 -44.90
N ARG A 346 -28.30 -12.46 -46.09
CA ARG A 346 -27.81 -13.00 -47.34
C ARG A 346 -26.92 -11.97 -48.04
N LEU A 347 -25.80 -12.44 -48.55
CA LEU A 347 -24.87 -11.63 -49.32
C LEU A 347 -24.34 -12.47 -50.49
N GLY A 348 -24.86 -12.21 -51.68
CA GLY A 348 -24.63 -13.08 -52.84
C GLY A 348 -25.17 -14.49 -52.57
N SER A 349 -24.30 -15.50 -52.65
CA SER A 349 -24.63 -16.92 -52.39
C SER A 349 -24.45 -17.35 -50.93
N ARG A 350 -23.92 -16.49 -50.06
CA ARG A 350 -23.67 -16.83 -48.65
C ARG A 350 -24.80 -16.34 -47.75
N CYS A 351 -25.30 -17.22 -46.90
CA CYS A 351 -26.19 -16.89 -45.80
C CYS A 351 -25.47 -17.07 -44.46
N GLY A 352 -25.88 -16.31 -43.45
CA GLY A 352 -25.30 -16.40 -42.11
C GLY A 352 -26.13 -15.65 -41.08
N PHE A 353 -25.62 -15.66 -39.85
CA PHE A 353 -26.22 -14.97 -38.72
C PHE A 353 -25.21 -14.04 -38.08
N PHE A 354 -25.69 -12.89 -37.61
CA PHE A 354 -24.97 -12.03 -36.68
C PHE A 354 -25.94 -11.50 -35.62
N TRP A 355 -25.41 -10.96 -34.54
CA TRP A 355 -26.18 -10.46 -33.41
C TRP A 355 -25.92 -8.96 -33.27
N VAL A 356 -26.97 -8.21 -33.01
CA VAL A 356 -26.90 -6.81 -32.57
C VAL A 356 -27.38 -6.79 -31.13
N TYR A 357 -26.66 -6.13 -30.23
CA TYR A 357 -26.95 -6.20 -28.79
C TYR A 357 -26.60 -4.92 -28.04
N GLY A 358 -27.26 -4.71 -26.90
CA GLY A 358 -27.07 -3.55 -26.04
C GLY A 358 -27.77 -2.29 -26.53
N THR A 359 -27.88 -1.29 -25.66
CA THR A 359 -28.41 0.04 -26.01
C THR A 359 -27.53 0.78 -27.01
N GLU A 360 -26.23 0.44 -27.04
CA GLU A 360 -25.24 1.02 -27.94
C GLU A 360 -25.32 0.42 -29.35
N LEU A 361 -26.11 -0.64 -29.56
CA LEU A 361 -26.22 -1.38 -30.82
C LEU A 361 -24.85 -1.92 -31.28
N CYS A 362 -24.19 -2.70 -30.42
CA CYS A 362 -22.95 -3.39 -30.74
C CYS A 362 -23.22 -4.61 -31.63
N CYS A 363 -22.30 -4.92 -32.56
CA CYS A 363 -22.42 -6.07 -33.45
C CYS A 363 -21.49 -7.21 -33.03
N PHE A 364 -22.03 -8.43 -32.97
CA PHE A 364 -21.27 -9.66 -32.79
C PHE A 364 -21.47 -10.60 -33.98
N ILE A 365 -20.37 -11.01 -34.60
CA ILE A 365 -20.36 -11.97 -35.72
C ILE A 365 -19.52 -13.17 -35.27
N PRO A 366 -20.12 -14.35 -35.02
CA PRO A 366 -19.38 -15.55 -34.64
C PRO A 366 -18.53 -16.02 -35.81
N ASN A 367 -17.34 -16.52 -35.50
CA ASN A 367 -16.37 -16.98 -36.49
C ASN A 367 -16.06 -15.91 -37.55
N TYR A 368 -15.55 -14.78 -37.07
CA TYR A 368 -15.01 -13.71 -37.91
C TYR A 368 -14.11 -14.30 -39.02
N PRO A 369 -14.37 -14.07 -40.31
CA PRO A 369 -13.50 -14.57 -41.36
C PRO A 369 -12.13 -13.88 -41.25
N ALA A 370 -11.14 -14.60 -40.72
CA ALA A 370 -9.77 -14.12 -40.53
C ALA A 370 -9.06 -13.69 -41.83
N LYS A 371 -9.66 -13.95 -42.99
CA LYS A 371 -9.27 -13.42 -44.30
C LYS A 371 -10.50 -12.86 -44.99
N CYS A 372 -10.36 -11.63 -45.53
CA CYS A 372 -11.26 -11.01 -46.50
C CYS A 372 -11.73 -12.03 -47.55
N SER A 373 -12.83 -12.70 -47.29
CA SER A 373 -13.50 -13.60 -48.23
C SER A 373 -15.00 -13.36 -48.21
N ILE A 374 -15.40 -12.14 -47.82
CA ILE A 374 -16.61 -11.51 -48.31
C ILE A 374 -16.27 -10.84 -49.64
N LEU A 375 -15.99 -11.67 -50.65
CA LEU A 375 -15.90 -11.32 -52.06
C LEU A 375 -16.23 -12.57 -52.86
#